data_AF-A0A7K4K7W5-F1
#
_entry.id   AF-A0A7K4K7W5-F1
#
_cell.length_a   1.000
_cell.length_b   1.000
_cell.length_c   1.000
_cell.angle_alpha   90.00
_cell.angle_beta   90.00
_cell.angle_gamma   90.00
#
_symmetry.space_group_name_H-M   'P 1'
#
loop_
_entity.id
_entity.type
_entity.pdbx_description
1 polymer ?
#
loop_
_entity_poly.entity_id
_entity_poly.type
_entity_poly.pdbx_seq_one_letter_code
_entity_poly.pdbx_strand_id
1 'polypeptide(L)'
;PPGLPNAGKSAVLNALGGRALVGVSRAAGKTRRFQTHLVGGGAVRLCDCPGLVFPACAPPALQVLAGTVPLAQLPEPFSAVGFLAARLPLPELLGLGPPPGGAWTAWAICEAWAEKRGFCTARTARPDVHRAATAIVRMAAEGRILLCLRPPGYGAQRGE
;
A
#
# COMPACT_ATOMS: atom_id res chain seq x y z
N PRO A 1 9.45 -3.94 19.54
CA PRO A 1 9.59 -2.59 18.92
C PRO A 1 8.22 -2.14 18.39
N PRO A 2 7.92 -0.83 18.35
CA PRO A 2 6.71 -0.31 17.73
C PRO A 2 6.63 -0.78 16.27
N GLY A 3 5.49 -1.32 15.86
CA GLY A 3 5.28 -1.76 14.48
C GLY A 3 5.02 -0.58 13.53
N LEU A 4 5.26 -0.79 12.24
CA LEU A 4 5.04 0.22 11.19
C LEU A 4 3.61 0.81 11.23
N PRO A 5 3.43 2.07 10.81
CA PRO A 5 2.10 2.61 10.53
C PRO A 5 1.29 1.67 9.63
N ASN A 6 -0.03 1.65 9.81
CA ASN A 6 -0.96 0.86 8.99
C ASN A 6 -0.77 -0.67 9.00
N ALA A 7 0.16 -1.22 9.80
CA ALA A 7 0.36 -2.67 9.95
C ALA A 7 -0.73 -3.40 10.76
N GLY A 8 -1.90 -2.78 10.99
CA GLY A 8 -3.02 -3.43 11.69
C GLY A 8 -2.96 -3.46 13.23
N LYS A 9 -1.97 -2.80 13.86
CA LYS A 9 -1.80 -2.80 15.34
C LYS A 9 -3.09 -2.50 16.11
N SER A 10 -3.77 -1.40 15.79
CA SER A 10 -5.00 -0.97 16.48
C SER A 10 -6.21 -1.85 16.14
N ALA A 11 -6.20 -2.51 14.97
CA ALA A 11 -7.24 -3.49 14.62
C ALA A 11 -7.08 -4.77 15.45
N VAL A 12 -5.84 -5.25 15.64
CA VAL A 12 -5.54 -6.38 16.54
C VAL A 12 -5.95 -6.06 17.97
N LEU A 13 -5.69 -4.83 18.45
CA LEU A 13 -6.10 -4.42 19.78
C LEU A 13 -7.62 -4.46 19.96
N ASN A 14 -8.39 -3.96 19.00
CA ASN A 14 -9.85 -4.03 19.04
C ASN A 14 -10.35 -5.47 19.00
N ALA A 15 -9.71 -6.34 18.22
CA ALA A 15 -10.07 -7.76 18.16
C ALA A 15 -9.84 -8.45 19.51
N LEU A 16 -8.69 -8.22 20.14
CA LEU A 16 -8.38 -8.75 21.48
C LEU A 16 -9.31 -8.19 22.57
N GLY A 17 -9.72 -6.92 22.44
CA GLY A 17 -10.66 -6.29 23.35
C GLY A 17 -12.12 -6.71 23.17
N GLY A 18 -12.47 -7.39 22.07
CA GLY A 18 -13.84 -7.74 21.70
C GLY A 18 -14.75 -6.53 21.43
N ARG A 19 -14.19 -5.32 21.36
CA ARG A 19 -14.92 -4.06 21.15
C ARG A 19 -14.01 -2.99 20.54
N ALA A 20 -14.62 -1.91 20.04
CA ALA A 20 -13.88 -0.76 19.53
C ALA A 20 -13.25 0.04 20.70
N LEU A 21 -12.05 -0.37 21.14
CA LEU A 21 -11.26 0.31 22.17
C LEU A 21 -10.54 1.54 21.63
N VAL A 22 -10.08 1.47 20.39
CA VAL A 22 -9.30 2.51 19.73
C VAL A 22 -9.82 2.76 18.31
N GLY A 23 -9.76 4.02 17.87
CA GLY A 23 -10.14 4.37 16.51
C GLY A 23 -9.12 3.84 15.49
N VAL A 24 -9.59 3.12 14.47
CA VAL A 24 -8.77 2.66 13.35
C VAL A 24 -8.89 3.60 12.15
N SER A 25 -7.81 3.74 11.39
CA SER A 25 -7.80 4.49 10.13
C SER A 25 -6.77 3.87 9.19
N ARG A 26 -6.97 4.05 7.89
CA ARG A 26 -5.99 3.70 6.85
C ARG A 26 -4.92 4.78 6.67
N ALA A 27 -5.11 5.97 7.23
CA ALA A 27 -4.13 7.03 7.21
C ALA A 27 -3.07 6.81 8.30
N ALA A 28 -1.81 7.05 7.98
CA ALA A 28 -0.72 7.02 8.95
C ALA A 28 -0.95 8.08 10.05
N GLY A 29 -0.43 7.82 11.26
CA GLY A 29 -0.48 8.77 12.37
C GLY A 29 -1.83 8.86 13.12
N LYS A 30 -2.68 7.83 13.02
CA LYS A 30 -3.94 7.77 13.81
C LYS A 30 -3.68 7.60 15.31
N THR A 31 -2.85 6.66 15.72
CA THR A 31 -2.38 6.53 17.10
C THR A 31 -1.21 7.50 17.31
N ARG A 32 -1.43 8.56 18.09
CA ARG A 32 -0.45 9.65 18.30
C ARG A 32 0.21 9.64 19.67
N ARG A 33 -0.40 8.96 20.63
CA ARG A 33 0.08 8.87 22.02
C ARG A 33 0.15 7.42 22.44
N PHE A 34 1.03 7.16 23.38
CA PHE A 34 1.03 5.90 24.11
C PHE A 34 -0.24 5.80 24.95
N GLN A 35 -0.88 4.64 24.93
CA GLN A 35 -2.15 4.41 25.62
C GLN A 35 -2.21 2.97 26.16
N THR A 36 -2.96 2.79 27.25
CA THR A 36 -3.11 1.50 27.93
C THR A 36 -4.56 1.12 28.07
N HIS A 37 -4.89 -0.14 27.77
CA HIS A 37 -6.23 -0.68 27.83
C HIS A 37 -6.25 -1.94 28.70
N LEU A 38 -7.16 -2.00 29.66
CA LEU A 38 -7.40 -3.21 30.45
C LEU A 38 -8.40 -4.10 29.71
N VAL A 39 -8.09 -5.39 29.61
CA VAL A 39 -8.93 -6.43 28.99
C VAL A 39 -9.05 -7.63 29.93
N GLY A 40 -10.02 -8.53 29.67
CA GLY A 40 -10.25 -9.72 30.49
C GLY A 40 -10.59 -9.42 31.96
N GLY A 41 -11.48 -8.45 32.20
CA GLY A 41 -11.87 -8.04 33.56
C GLY A 41 -10.78 -7.31 34.35
N GLY A 42 -9.70 -6.85 33.70
CA GLY A 42 -8.60 -6.16 34.34
C GLY A 42 -7.33 -7.00 34.55
N ALA A 43 -7.39 -8.30 34.23
CA ALA A 43 -6.26 -9.22 34.40
C ALA A 43 -5.09 -8.91 33.43
N VAL A 44 -5.37 -8.32 32.27
CA VAL A 44 -4.35 -8.04 31.24
C VAL A 44 -4.38 -6.57 30.85
N ARG A 45 -3.19 -5.95 30.80
CA ARG A 45 -2.99 -4.59 30.30
C ARG A 45 -2.33 -4.63 28.94
N LEU A 46 -3.05 -4.18 27.91
CA LEU A 46 -2.52 -3.96 26.57
C LEU A 46 -1.99 -2.52 26.46
N CYS A 47 -0.83 -2.37 25.84
CA CYS A 47 -0.21 -1.07 25.58
C CYS A 47 -0.15 -0.84 24.07
N ASP A 48 -0.76 0.24 23.58
CA ASP A 48 -0.67 0.67 22.18
C ASP A 48 0.19 1.92 22.08
N CYS A 49 0.98 2.00 21.01
CA CYS A 49 1.94 3.06 20.78
C CYS A 49 1.83 3.57 19.34
N PRO A 50 2.26 4.80 19.07
CA PRO A 50 2.34 5.32 17.72
C PRO A 50 3.17 4.39 16.82
N GLY A 51 2.72 4.23 15.57
CA GLY A 51 3.52 3.55 14.56
C GLY A 51 4.78 4.35 14.26
N LEU A 52 5.93 3.71 14.29
CA LEU A 52 7.22 4.33 13.99
C LEU A 52 7.72 3.86 12.62
N VAL A 53 8.21 4.78 11.80
CA VAL A 53 8.92 4.46 10.55
C VAL A 53 10.41 4.64 10.84
N PHE A 54 11.15 3.54 10.83
CA PHE A 54 12.61 3.59 10.89
C PHE A 54 13.17 3.93 9.50
N PRO A 55 14.35 4.59 9.40
CA PRO A 55 15.08 4.69 8.15
C PRO A 55 15.29 3.29 7.57
N ALA A 56 14.60 2.99 6.47
CA ALA A 56 14.61 1.66 5.88
C ALA A 56 15.60 1.62 4.71
N CYS A 57 16.44 0.58 4.65
CA CYS A 57 17.24 0.24 3.47
C CYS A 57 16.39 -0.30 2.30
N ALA A 58 15.05 -0.31 2.45
CA ALA A 58 14.13 -0.78 1.43
C ALA A 58 14.04 0.22 0.28
N PRO A 59 13.83 -0.26 -0.97
CA PRO A 59 13.60 0.62 -2.11
C PRO A 59 12.45 1.60 -1.85
N PRO A 60 12.54 2.88 -2.27
CA PRO A 60 11.50 3.88 -2.03
C PRO A 60 10.09 3.42 -2.46
N ALA A 61 9.99 2.75 -3.62
CA ALA A 61 8.73 2.19 -4.09
C ALA A 61 8.09 1.20 -3.11
N LEU A 62 8.89 0.35 -2.45
CA LEU A 62 8.39 -0.61 -1.47
C LEU A 62 7.92 0.10 -0.19
N GLN A 63 8.58 1.19 0.21
CA GLN A 63 8.14 2.00 1.35
C GLN A 63 6.76 2.63 1.09
N VAL A 64 6.55 3.15 -0.12
CA VAL A 64 5.25 3.67 -0.56
C VAL A 64 4.18 2.59 -0.53
N LEU A 65 4.46 1.41 -1.10
CA LEU A 65 3.53 0.28 -1.14
C LEU A 65 3.22 -0.28 0.26
N ALA A 66 4.17 -0.19 1.20
CA ALA A 66 3.98 -0.56 2.61
C ALA A 66 3.15 0.48 3.39
N GLY A 67 2.75 1.60 2.77
CA GLY A 67 1.94 2.63 3.41
C GLY A 67 2.66 3.43 4.49
N THR A 68 4.00 3.48 4.44
CA THR A 68 4.82 4.30 5.37
C THR A 68 4.84 5.77 4.96
N VAL A 69 4.59 6.06 3.67
CA VAL A 69 4.50 7.41 3.11
C VAL A 69 3.05 7.75 2.79
N PRO A 70 2.52 8.92 3.19
CA PRO A 70 1.16 9.32 2.81
C PRO A 70 1.03 9.49 1.29
N LEU A 71 0.10 8.77 0.67
CA LEU A 71 -0.13 8.84 -0.79
C LEU A 71 -0.47 10.25 -1.29
N ALA A 72 -1.12 11.07 -0.46
CA ALA A 72 -1.45 12.46 -0.81
C ALA A 72 -0.23 13.38 -0.92
N GLN A 73 0.91 12.99 -0.34
CA GLN A 73 2.17 13.74 -0.37
C GLN A 73 3.16 13.15 -1.39
N LEU A 74 2.76 12.11 -2.10
CA LEU A 74 3.65 11.43 -3.03
C LEU A 74 3.80 12.29 -4.29
N PRO A 75 5.01 12.78 -4.61
CA PRO A 75 5.21 13.61 -5.80
C PRO A 75 4.95 12.80 -7.07
N GLU A 76 5.34 11.53 -7.07
CA GLU A 76 5.40 10.69 -8.27
C GLU A 76 5.03 9.23 -7.92
N PRO A 77 3.84 8.74 -8.33
CA PRO A 77 3.35 7.37 -8.04
C PRO A 77 3.76 6.30 -9.07
N PHE A 78 4.18 6.67 -10.28
CA PHE A 78 4.54 5.77 -11.37
C PHE A 78 5.71 4.85 -11.02
N SER A 79 6.71 5.30 -10.25
CA SER A 79 7.79 4.42 -9.77
C SER A 79 7.28 3.21 -8.96
N ALA A 80 6.26 3.42 -8.13
CA ALA A 80 5.62 2.33 -7.38
C ALA A 80 4.79 1.41 -8.29
N VAL A 81 4.13 1.97 -9.31
CA VAL A 81 3.44 1.17 -10.34
C VAL A 81 4.43 0.34 -11.15
N GLY A 82 5.56 0.90 -11.57
CA GLY A 82 6.62 0.17 -12.27
C GLY A 82 7.21 -0.95 -11.41
N PHE A 83 7.40 -0.69 -10.11
CA PHE A 83 7.85 -1.73 -9.18
C PHE A 83 6.88 -2.91 -9.07
N LEU A 84 5.57 -2.64 -9.09
CA LEU A 84 4.51 -3.66 -9.14
C LEU A 84 4.52 -4.41 -10.48
N ALA A 85 4.53 -3.68 -11.60
CA ALA A 85 4.50 -4.25 -12.94
C ALA A 85 5.71 -5.16 -13.24
N ALA A 86 6.86 -4.85 -12.65
CA ALA A 86 8.06 -5.70 -12.77
C ALA A 86 7.96 -7.04 -12.01
N ARG A 87 6.95 -7.22 -11.15
CA ARG A 87 6.82 -8.39 -10.26
C ARG A 87 5.49 -9.11 -10.37
N LEU A 88 4.50 -8.46 -10.97
CA LEU A 88 3.14 -8.95 -11.10
C LEU A 88 2.69 -8.78 -12.56
N PRO A 89 1.82 -9.67 -13.05
CA PRO A 89 1.08 -9.46 -14.31
C PRO A 89 0.03 -8.34 -14.10
N LEU A 90 0.52 -7.11 -13.86
CA LEU A 90 -0.29 -5.98 -13.43
C LEU A 90 -1.34 -5.58 -14.49
N PRO A 91 -1.04 -5.54 -15.80
CA PRO A 91 -2.05 -5.27 -16.81
C PRO A 91 -3.21 -6.27 -16.78
N GLU A 92 -2.92 -7.56 -16.62
CA GLU A 92 -3.91 -8.63 -16.55
C GLU A 92 -4.75 -8.52 -15.28
N LEU A 93 -4.12 -8.25 -14.13
CA LEU A 93 -4.80 -8.02 -12.84
C LEU A 93 -5.73 -6.80 -12.90
N LEU A 94 -5.36 -5.77 -13.68
CA LEU A 94 -6.18 -4.60 -13.92
C LEU A 94 -7.22 -4.82 -15.05
N GLY A 95 -7.14 -5.93 -15.78
CA GLY A 95 -7.97 -6.26 -16.94
C GLY A 95 -7.82 -5.25 -18.07
N LEU A 96 -6.58 -4.84 -18.38
CA LEU A 96 -6.26 -3.93 -19.48
C LEU A 96 -6.21 -4.70 -20.81
N GLY A 97 -6.60 -4.03 -21.90
CA GLY A 97 -6.40 -4.53 -23.27
C GLY A 97 -4.92 -4.49 -23.67
N PRO A 98 -4.54 -4.90 -24.90
CA PRO A 98 -3.13 -4.98 -25.30
C PRO A 98 -2.40 -3.62 -25.21
N PRO A 99 -1.07 -3.62 -25.01
CA PRO A 99 -0.30 -2.39 -24.87
C PRO A 99 -0.34 -1.55 -26.16
N PRO A 100 -0.55 -0.23 -26.07
CA PRO A 100 -0.70 0.63 -27.25
C PRO A 100 0.58 0.74 -28.10
N GLY A 101 1.76 0.48 -27.52
CA GLY A 101 3.07 0.55 -28.18
C GLY A 101 3.84 -0.78 -28.19
N GLY A 102 3.15 -1.91 -28.08
CA GLY A 102 3.74 -3.26 -28.12
C GLY A 102 4.38 -3.74 -26.80
N ALA A 103 4.83 -2.83 -25.92
CA ALA A 103 5.35 -3.17 -24.60
C ALA A 103 4.68 -2.36 -23.49
N TRP A 104 4.46 -2.99 -22.34
CA TRP A 104 3.94 -2.32 -21.15
C TRP A 104 5.03 -1.50 -20.46
N THR A 105 4.74 -0.22 -20.24
CA THR A 105 5.49 0.66 -19.35
C THR A 105 4.61 1.08 -18.18
N ALA A 106 5.20 1.55 -17.08
CA ALA A 106 4.43 2.11 -15.97
C ALA A 106 3.47 3.21 -16.44
N TRP A 107 3.92 4.07 -17.37
CA TRP A 107 3.09 5.10 -17.97
C TRP A 107 1.92 4.52 -18.77
N ALA A 108 2.18 3.58 -19.69
CA ALA A 108 1.15 2.97 -20.52
C ALA A 108 0.10 2.23 -19.69
N ILE A 109 0.51 1.56 -18.60
CA ILE A 109 -0.40 0.92 -17.65
C ILE A 109 -1.31 1.97 -17.00
N CYS A 110 -0.74 3.08 -16.52
CA CYS A 110 -1.51 4.14 -15.88
C CYS A 110 -2.44 4.87 -16.85
N GLU A 111 -2.01 5.09 -18.09
CA GLU A 111 -2.81 5.70 -19.14
C GLU A 111 -4.00 4.82 -19.52
N ALA A 112 -3.77 3.54 -19.82
CA ALA A 112 -4.84 2.58 -20.11
C ALA A 112 -5.80 2.40 -18.91
N TRP A 113 -5.28 2.46 -17.68
CA TRP A 113 -6.11 2.45 -16.48
C TRP A 113 -6.96 3.73 -16.33
N ALA A 114 -6.38 4.89 -16.65
CA ALA A 114 -7.10 6.16 -16.65
C ALA A 114 -8.27 6.12 -17.63
N GLU A 115 -8.02 5.67 -18.87
CA GLU A 115 -9.04 5.50 -19.90
C GLU A 115 -10.15 4.54 -19.45
N LYS A 116 -9.78 3.34 -18.98
CA LYS A 116 -10.72 2.33 -18.49
C LYS A 116 -11.61 2.85 -17.36
N ARG A 117 -11.09 3.74 -16.51
CA ARG A 117 -11.83 4.32 -15.37
C ARG A 117 -12.51 5.66 -15.71
N GLY A 118 -12.34 6.19 -16.92
CA GLY A 118 -12.83 7.51 -17.31
C GLY A 118 -12.17 8.65 -16.52
N PHE A 119 -10.92 8.47 -16.07
CA PHE A 119 -10.17 9.53 -15.41
C PHE A 119 -9.63 10.47 -16.47
N CYS A 120 -10.19 11.68 -16.54
CA CYS A 120 -9.75 12.71 -17.47
C CYS A 120 -9.37 14.00 -16.75
N THR A 121 -8.40 14.73 -17.29
CA THR A 121 -8.01 16.06 -16.81
C THR A 121 -9.11 17.06 -17.13
N ALA A 122 -9.38 17.97 -16.19
CA ALA A 122 -10.48 18.93 -16.32
C ALA A 122 -10.33 19.89 -17.51
N ARG A 123 -9.09 20.23 -17.90
CA ARG A 123 -8.81 21.27 -18.91
C ARG A 123 -8.75 20.72 -20.34
N THR A 124 -8.15 19.55 -20.54
CA THR A 124 -7.83 19.05 -21.89
C THR A 124 -8.52 17.73 -22.23
N ALA A 125 -9.35 17.19 -21.32
CA ALA A 125 -10.03 15.90 -21.46
C ALA A 125 -9.08 14.74 -21.82
N ARG A 126 -7.79 14.86 -21.46
CA ARG A 126 -6.79 13.80 -21.63
C ARG A 126 -6.84 12.84 -20.46
N PRO A 127 -6.43 11.57 -20.61
CA PRO A 127 -6.34 10.63 -19.51
C PRO A 127 -5.52 11.20 -18.33
N ASP A 128 -6.09 11.17 -17.12
CA ASP A 128 -5.43 11.62 -15.89
C ASP A 128 -4.57 10.48 -15.33
N VAL A 129 -3.36 10.38 -15.87
CA VAL A 129 -2.39 9.31 -15.58
C VAL A 129 -1.94 9.35 -14.12
N HIS A 130 -1.80 10.54 -13.50
CA HIS A 130 -1.36 10.67 -12.10
C HIS A 130 -2.43 10.18 -11.12
N ARG A 131 -3.70 10.54 -11.37
CA ARG A 131 -4.83 10.01 -10.60
C ARG A 131 -4.96 8.49 -10.76
N ALA A 132 -4.76 7.96 -11.96
CA ALA A 132 -4.76 6.53 -12.23
C ALA A 132 -3.65 5.81 -11.46
N ALA A 133 -2.41 6.32 -11.52
CA ALA A 133 -1.27 5.77 -10.80
C ALA A 133 -1.50 5.76 -9.28
N THR A 134 -1.97 6.88 -8.72
CA THR A 134 -2.32 6.98 -7.30
C THR A 134 -3.40 5.96 -6.90
N ALA A 135 -4.40 5.73 -7.77
CA ALA A 135 -5.42 4.72 -7.53
C ALA A 135 -4.85 3.29 -7.53
N ILE A 136 -3.92 2.96 -8.44
CA ILE A 136 -3.25 1.65 -8.49
C ILE A 136 -2.44 1.42 -7.21
N VAL A 137 -1.60 2.39 -6.83
CA VAL A 137 -0.78 2.29 -5.60
C VAL A 137 -1.67 2.14 -4.37
N ARG A 138 -2.80 2.85 -4.31
CA ARG A 138 -3.80 2.69 -3.24
C ARG A 138 -4.38 1.28 -3.21
N MET A 139 -4.74 0.70 -4.35
CA MET A 139 -5.24 -0.68 -4.41
C MET A 139 -4.22 -1.69 -3.88
N ALA A 140 -2.93 -1.49 -4.17
CA ALA A 140 -1.86 -2.31 -3.62
C ALA A 140 -1.71 -2.14 -2.10
N ALA A 141 -1.69 -0.90 -1.60
CA ALA A 141 -1.59 -0.62 -0.17
C ALA A 141 -2.80 -1.13 0.64
N GLU A 142 -3.98 -1.22 0.01
CA GLU A 142 -5.20 -1.80 0.58
C GLU A 142 -5.28 -3.33 0.46
N GLY A 143 -4.30 -3.98 -0.18
CA GLY A 143 -4.27 -5.43 -0.39
C GLY A 143 -5.21 -5.95 -1.48
N ARG A 144 -5.80 -5.08 -2.31
CA ARG A 144 -6.58 -5.49 -3.50
C ARG A 144 -5.68 -5.99 -4.62
N ILE A 145 -4.47 -5.45 -4.71
CA ILE A 145 -3.38 -5.97 -5.53
C ILE A 145 -2.35 -6.52 -4.56
N LEU A 146 -2.17 -7.84 -4.56
CA LEU A 146 -1.29 -8.50 -3.61
C LEU A 146 0.13 -8.59 -4.15
N LEU A 147 1.07 -7.92 -3.49
CA LEU A 147 2.51 -8.10 -3.71
C LEU A 147 3.08 -9.00 -2.61
N CYS A 148 3.61 -10.15 -3.01
CA CYS A 148 4.34 -11.05 -2.11
C CYS A 148 5.83 -11.02 -2.45
N LEU A 149 6.67 -10.77 -1.46
CA LEU A 149 8.12 -10.86 -1.60
C LEU A 149 8.60 -12.22 -1.10
N ARG A 150 9.51 -12.84 -1.86
CA ARG A 150 10.19 -14.06 -1.41
C ARG A 150 11.29 -13.69 -0.41
N PRO A 151 11.55 -14.54 0.61
CA PRO A 151 12.64 -14.28 1.53
C PRO A 151 14.00 -14.35 0.81
N PRO A 152 15.03 -13.66 1.35
CA PRO A 152 16.39 -13.79 0.82
C PRO A 152 16.84 -15.25 0.76
N GLY A 153 17.49 -15.66 -0.33
CA GLY A 153 17.97 -17.03 -0.51
C GLY A 153 16.91 -18.05 -0.92
N TYR A 154 15.63 -17.68 -1.04
CA TYR A 154 14.56 -18.63 -1.39
C TYR A 154 14.76 -19.30 -2.76
N GLY A 155 15.29 -18.58 -3.74
CA GLY A 155 15.57 -19.12 -5.08
C GLY A 155 16.81 -20.03 -5.11
N ALA A 156 17.75 -19.88 -4.19
CA ALA A 156 18.99 -20.65 -4.18
C ALA A 156 18.81 -22.11 -3.74
N GLN A 157 17.69 -22.44 -3.09
CA GLN A 157 17.36 -23.81 -2.69
C GLN A 157 16.56 -24.59 -3.75
N ARG A 158 16.12 -23.93 -4.82
CA ARG A 158 15.50 -24.58 -5.98
C ARG A 158 16.50 -24.46 -7.12
N GLY A 159 17.15 -25.57 -7.47
CA GLY A 159 18.02 -25.63 -8.63
C GLY A 159 17.23 -25.43 -9.92
N GLU A 160 17.01 -24.17 -10.29
CA GLU A 160 16.60 -23.69 -11.62
C GLU A 160 17.67 -22.75 -12.15
#